data_AF-W9GKF9-F1
#
_entry.id   AF-W9GKF9-F1
#
_cell.length_a   1.000
_cell.length_b   1.000
_cell.length_c   1.000
_cell.angle_alpha   90.00
_cell.angle_beta   90.00
_cell.angle_gamma   90.00
#
_symmetry.space_group_name_H-M   'P 1'
#
loop_
_entity.id
_entity.type
_entity.pdbx_description
1 polymer ?
#
loop_
_entity_poly.entity_id
_entity_poly.type
_entity_poly.pdbx_seq_one_letter_code
_entity_poly.pdbx_strand_id
1 'polypeptide(L)'
;MPDVHVYEPALCCQTGVCGPDLDQTLVTFTADLANVADAGGSVWRHNLASDPDAFVRDEGIRAFLHLAGSEGLPVTTVDGVTVLTGRYPSREQLQRFAGVSTGTGDPSPAEQGTRAGLPLVTASTGPASSCAPGPGEGCC
;
A
#
# COMPACT_ATOMS: atom_id res chain seq x y z
N MET A 1 -20.54 -7.77 6.97
CA MET A 1 -19.18 -7.34 6.60
C MET A 1 -18.36 -8.60 6.37
N PRO A 2 -17.44 -8.62 5.40
CA PRO A 2 -16.58 -9.78 5.17
C PRO A 2 -15.76 -10.11 6.42
N ASP A 3 -15.53 -11.40 6.66
CA ASP A 3 -14.75 -11.88 7.81
C ASP A 3 -13.28 -12.07 7.40
N VAL A 4 -12.43 -11.07 7.68
CA VAL A 4 -11.05 -11.02 7.17
C VAL A 4 -10.04 -11.30 8.29
N HIS A 5 -9.29 -12.40 8.17
CA HIS A 5 -8.27 -12.78 9.16
C HIS A 5 -6.87 -12.82 8.53
N VAL A 6 -5.87 -12.39 9.29
CA VAL A 6 -4.45 -12.51 8.95
C VAL A 6 -3.76 -13.32 10.05
N TYR A 7 -3.32 -14.51 9.69
CA TYR A 7 -2.58 -15.45 10.52
C TYR A 7 -1.09 -15.21 10.31
N GLU A 8 -0.41 -14.73 11.35
CA GLU A 8 0.96 -14.26 11.29
C GLU A 8 1.94 -15.30 11.85
N PRO A 9 3.22 -15.25 11.44
CA PRO A 9 4.26 -16.04 12.09
C PRO A 9 4.35 -15.73 13.59
N ALA A 10 5.14 -16.54 14.31
CA ALA A 10 5.43 -16.30 15.72
C ALA A 10 6.24 -15.01 15.88
N LEU A 11 5.56 -13.89 16.13
CA LEU A 11 6.16 -12.58 16.36
C LEU A 11 6.38 -12.36 17.86
N CYS A 12 7.39 -11.57 18.23
CA CYS A 12 7.71 -11.24 19.62
C CYS A 12 6.60 -10.44 20.33
N CYS A 13 5.77 -9.71 19.58
CA CYS A 13 4.57 -9.01 20.07
C CYS A 13 3.48 -9.04 18.98
N GLN A 14 2.26 -8.59 19.28
CA GLN A 14 1.14 -8.65 18.34
C GLN A 14 1.41 -7.95 17.00
N THR A 15 2.14 -6.84 17.01
CA THR A 15 2.47 -6.10 15.77
C THR A 15 3.79 -6.52 15.15
N GLY A 16 4.63 -7.24 15.90
CA GLY A 16 6.02 -7.56 15.56
C GLY A 16 6.97 -6.36 15.43
N VAL A 17 6.57 -5.16 15.88
CA VAL A 17 7.41 -3.94 15.81
C VAL A 17 8.17 -3.65 17.12
N CYS A 18 8.56 -4.68 17.85
CA CYS A 18 9.33 -4.54 19.09
C CYS A 18 10.82 -4.88 18.87
N GLY A 19 11.71 -3.98 19.28
CA GLY A 19 13.16 -4.18 19.20
C GLY A 19 13.86 -3.11 18.36
N PRO A 20 15.20 -3.15 18.31
CA PRO A 20 16.01 -2.15 17.60
C PRO A 20 15.92 -2.30 16.06
N ASP A 21 15.74 -3.52 15.56
CA ASP A 21 15.68 -3.83 14.13
C ASP A 21 14.22 -4.06 13.70
N LEU A 22 13.56 -2.98 13.29
CA LEU A 22 12.15 -3.01 12.88
C LEU A 22 11.99 -3.51 11.45
N ASP A 23 11.12 -4.51 11.26
CA ASP A 23 10.65 -4.89 9.93
C ASP A 23 9.66 -3.85 9.40
N GLN A 24 10.07 -3.12 8.36
CA GLN A 24 9.25 -2.09 7.72
C GLN A 24 7.95 -2.65 7.15
N THR A 25 7.92 -3.92 6.76
CA THR A 25 6.70 -4.59 6.25
C THR A 25 5.63 -4.61 7.33
N LEU A 26 6.01 -4.93 8.58
CA LEU A 26 5.09 -4.99 9.73
C LEU A 26 4.63 -3.59 10.15
N VAL A 27 5.51 -2.59 10.04
CA VAL A 27 5.17 -1.18 10.26
C VAL A 27 4.11 -0.72 9.26
N THR A 28 4.37 -0.91 7.96
CA THR A 28 3.43 -0.55 6.90
C THR A 28 2.10 -1.30 7.05
N PHE A 29 2.15 -2.61 7.29
CA PHE A 29 0.95 -3.41 7.49
C PHE A 29 0.12 -2.93 8.68
N THR A 30 0.75 -2.62 9.81
CA THR A 30 0.05 -2.09 11.00
C THR A 30 -0.63 -0.74 10.69
N ALA A 31 0.02 0.14 9.91
CA ALA A 31 -0.58 1.40 9.48
C ALA A 31 -1.73 1.20 8.49
N ASP A 32 -1.64 0.22 7.59
CA ASP A 32 -2.68 -0.10 6.61
C ASP A 32 -3.94 -0.67 7.27
N LEU A 33 -3.78 -1.47 8.32
CA LEU A 33 -4.92 -1.95 9.12
C LEU A 33 -5.65 -0.81 9.82
N ALA A 34 -4.92 0.16 10.37
CA ALA A 34 -5.53 1.36 10.94
C ALA A 34 -6.32 2.15 9.88
N ASN A 35 -5.75 2.31 8.68
CA ASN A 35 -6.45 2.96 7.56
C ASN A 35 -7.76 2.25 7.17
N VAL A 36 -7.77 0.92 7.18
CA VAL A 36 -8.97 0.11 6.87
C VAL A 36 -10.01 0.25 7.99
N ALA A 37 -9.58 0.26 9.25
CA ALA A 37 -10.46 0.48 10.40
C ALA A 37 -11.11 1.87 10.36
N ASP A 38 -10.33 2.92 10.04
CA ASP A 38 -10.83 4.29 9.87
C ASP A 38 -11.86 4.40 8.73
N ALA A 39 -11.73 3.56 7.69
CA ALA A 39 -12.69 3.45 6.60
C ALA A 39 -13.94 2.60 6.93
N GLY A 40 -14.06 2.11 8.17
CA GLY A 40 -15.19 1.28 8.63
C GLY A 40 -15.05 -0.21 8.32
N GLY A 41 -13.88 -0.65 7.87
CA GLY A 41 -13.56 -2.06 7.63
C GLY A 41 -13.10 -2.76 8.89
N SER A 42 -13.02 -4.09 8.85
CA SER A 42 -12.51 -4.90 9.97
C SER A 42 -11.60 -6.00 9.45
N VAL A 43 -10.45 -6.15 10.09
CA VAL A 43 -9.46 -7.18 9.80
C VAL A 43 -8.86 -7.64 11.14
N TRP A 44 -8.88 -8.94 11.40
CA TRP A 44 -8.34 -9.54 12.61
C TRP A 44 -6.94 -10.09 12.36
N ARG A 45 -6.05 -9.89 13.33
CA ARG A 45 -4.70 -10.47 13.33
C ARG A 45 -4.60 -11.56 14.37
N HIS A 46 -3.91 -12.64 14.02
CA HIS A 46 -3.59 -13.73 14.91
C HIS A 46 -2.09 -14.01 14.83
N ASN A 47 -1.34 -13.65 15.87
CA ASN A 47 0.07 -14.05 16.00
C ASN A 47 0.15 -15.47 16.57
N LEU A 48 0.83 -16.39 15.87
CA LEU A 48 1.00 -17.77 16.29
C LEU A 48 1.59 -17.93 17.71
N ALA A 49 2.44 -17.00 18.15
CA ALA A 49 3.05 -17.04 19.47
C ALA A 49 2.07 -16.69 20.61
N SER A 50 1.12 -15.78 20.36
CA SER A 50 0.23 -15.25 21.40
C SER A 50 -1.22 -15.71 21.29
N ASP A 51 -1.65 -16.17 20.11
CA ASP A 51 -3.01 -16.67 19.83
C ASP A 51 -2.98 -17.99 19.03
N PRO A 52 -2.31 -19.04 19.54
CA PRO A 52 -2.21 -20.33 18.84
C PRO A 52 -3.56 -21.01 18.65
N ASP A 53 -4.52 -20.76 19.54
CA ASP A 53 -5.86 -21.37 19.45
C ASP A 53 -6.60 -20.98 18.16
N ALA A 54 -6.44 -19.75 17.66
CA ALA A 54 -7.04 -19.31 16.41
C ALA A 54 -6.60 -20.17 15.21
N PHE A 55 -5.36 -20.65 15.22
CA PHE A 55 -4.81 -21.51 14.16
C PHE A 55 -5.32 -22.95 14.23
N VAL A 56 -5.70 -23.41 15.43
CA VAL A 56 -6.21 -24.78 15.64
C VAL A 56 -7.72 -24.86 15.34
N ARG A 57 -8.46 -23.77 15.59
CA ARG A 57 -9.91 -23.69 15.38
C ARG A 57 -10.30 -23.62 13.90
N ASP A 58 -9.47 -23.01 13.07
CA ASP A 58 -9.69 -22.96 11.62
C ASP A 58 -9.06 -24.20 10.95
N GLU A 59 -9.91 -25.05 10.36
CA GLU A 59 -9.46 -26.29 9.73
C GLU A 59 -8.55 -26.04 8.52
N GLY A 60 -8.82 -24.99 7.74
CA GLY A 60 -8.03 -24.63 6.56
C GLY A 60 -6.63 -24.17 6.95
N ILE A 61 -6.53 -23.33 7.99
CA ILE A 61 -5.24 -22.88 8.53
C ILE A 61 -4.46 -24.02 9.17
N ARG A 62 -5.12 -24.90 9.92
CA ARG A 62 -4.48 -26.09 10.48
C ARG A 62 -3.92 -26.99 9.38
N ALA A 63 -4.71 -27.27 8.34
CA ALA A 63 -4.25 -28.05 7.19
C ALA A 63 -3.09 -27.37 6.45
N PHE A 64 -3.15 -26.04 6.29
CA PHE A 64 -2.06 -25.25 5.72
C PHE A 64 -0.76 -25.41 6.52
N LEU A 65 -0.81 -25.26 7.85
CA LEU A 65 0.36 -25.43 8.70
C LEU A 65 0.94 -26.85 8.65
N HIS A 66 0.10 -27.88 8.54
CA HIS A 66 0.57 -29.26 8.40
C HIS A 66 1.30 -29.51 7.08
N LEU A 67 0.91 -28.85 5.99
CA LEU A 67 1.46 -29.06 4.65
C LEU A 67 2.64 -28.13 4.32
N ALA A 68 2.49 -26.84 4.59
CA ALA A 68 3.46 -25.81 4.25
C ALA A 68 4.41 -25.46 5.40
N GLY A 69 4.05 -25.81 6.65
CA GLY A 69 4.77 -25.38 7.84
C GLY A 69 4.52 -23.92 8.20
N SER A 70 5.10 -23.49 9.33
CA SER A 70 5.04 -22.10 9.80
C SER A 70 5.75 -21.11 8.88
N GLU A 71 6.70 -21.59 8.07
CA GLU A 71 7.44 -20.76 7.09
C GLU A 71 6.54 -20.24 5.96
N GLY A 72 5.35 -20.84 5.76
CA GLY A 72 4.35 -20.37 4.79
C GLY A 72 3.53 -19.16 5.26
N LEU A 73 3.66 -18.77 6.53
CA LEU A 73 2.98 -17.60 7.09
C LEU A 73 3.60 -16.28 6.56
N PRO A 74 2.85 -15.17 6.52
CA PRO A 74 1.46 -15.04 6.95
C PRO A 74 0.46 -15.61 5.94
N VAL A 75 -0.73 -15.95 6.41
CA VAL A 75 -1.88 -16.37 5.59
C VAL A 75 -3.04 -15.42 5.82
N THR A 76 -3.70 -14.99 4.75
CA THR A 76 -4.92 -14.18 4.82
C THR A 76 -6.12 -14.99 4.36
N THR A 77 -7.21 -14.94 5.13
CA THR A 77 -8.50 -15.52 4.76
C THR A 77 -9.58 -14.44 4.67
N VAL A 78 -10.57 -14.69 3.81
CA VAL A 78 -11.81 -13.90 3.71
C VAL A 78 -12.96 -14.90 3.72
N ASP A 79 -13.85 -14.76 4.70
CA ASP A 79 -15.00 -15.67 4.91
C ASP A 79 -14.54 -17.15 4.97
N GLY A 80 -13.43 -17.41 5.67
CA GLY A 80 -12.83 -18.74 5.82
C GLY A 80 -12.06 -19.25 4.59
N VAL A 81 -11.99 -18.49 3.49
CA VAL A 81 -11.27 -18.89 2.27
C VAL A 81 -9.89 -18.23 2.22
N THR A 82 -8.83 -19.01 2.04
CA THR A 82 -7.47 -18.49 1.86
C THR A 82 -7.35 -17.69 0.55
N VAL A 83 -6.92 -16.43 0.68
CA VAL A 83 -6.73 -15.51 -0.47
C VAL A 83 -5.29 -15.08 -0.68
N LEU A 84 -4.42 -15.24 0.31
CA LEU A 84 -3.01 -14.85 0.24
C LEU A 84 -2.16 -15.68 1.22
N THR A 85 -0.93 -16.02 0.84
CA THR A 85 0.02 -16.77 1.67
C THR A 85 1.44 -16.22 1.46
N GLY A 86 2.31 -16.33 2.48
CA GLY A 86 3.73 -16.02 2.42
C GLY A 86 4.08 -14.53 2.31
N ARG A 87 3.10 -13.62 2.33
CA ARG A 87 3.33 -12.17 2.38
C ARG A 87 2.13 -11.44 2.97
N TYR A 88 2.38 -10.25 3.54
CA TYR A 88 1.32 -9.36 3.98
C TYR A 88 0.53 -8.78 2.80
N PRO A 89 -0.80 -8.62 2.93
CA PRO A 89 -1.63 -7.97 1.91
C PRO A 89 -1.30 -6.47 1.82
N SER A 90 -1.36 -5.91 0.60
CA SER A 90 -1.25 -4.45 0.43
C SER A 90 -2.51 -3.74 0.95
N ARG A 91 -2.41 -2.42 1.14
CA ARG A 91 -3.56 -1.57 1.48
C ARG A 91 -4.76 -1.79 0.56
N GLU A 92 -4.54 -1.84 -0.76
CA GLU A 92 -5.63 -2.04 -1.73
C GLU A 92 -6.25 -3.43 -1.60
N GLN A 93 -5.44 -4.45 -1.27
CA GLN A 93 -5.95 -5.79 -1.01
C GLN A 93 -6.79 -5.80 0.27
N LEU A 94 -6.30 -5.20 1.36
CA LEU A 94 -7.04 -5.12 2.62
C LEU A 94 -8.37 -4.37 2.47
N GLN A 95 -8.37 -3.24 1.77
CA GLN A 95 -9.59 -2.48 1.50
C GLN A 95 -10.60 -3.31 0.71
N ARG A 96 -10.14 -4.00 -0.34
CA ARG A 96 -10.97 -4.91 -1.14
C ARG A 96 -11.53 -6.05 -0.31
N PHE A 97 -10.69 -6.69 0.51
CA PHE A 97 -11.09 -7.82 1.37
C PHE A 97 -12.10 -7.40 2.42
N ALA A 98 -11.90 -6.25 3.07
CA ALA A 98 -12.81 -5.72 4.08
C ALA A 98 -14.09 -5.09 3.50
N GLY A 99 -14.23 -5.05 2.16
CA GLY A 99 -15.37 -4.45 1.48
C GLY A 99 -15.49 -2.94 1.66
N VAL A 100 -14.38 -2.27 2.02
CA VAL A 100 -14.34 -0.80 2.09
C VAL A 100 -13.89 -0.25 0.75
N SER A 101 -14.75 0.57 0.15
CA SER A 101 -14.32 1.40 -0.97
C SER A 101 -13.62 2.61 -0.38
N THR A 102 -12.34 2.79 -0.70
CA THR A 102 -11.84 4.16 -0.69
C THR A 102 -12.70 4.90 -1.69
N GLY A 103 -13.50 5.83 -1.20
CA GLY A 103 -13.96 6.91 -2.05
C GLY A 103 -12.69 7.45 -2.70
N THR A 104 -12.48 7.11 -3.97
CA THR A 104 -11.80 8.03 -4.85
C THR A 104 -12.59 9.30 -4.65
N GLY A 105 -12.07 10.24 -3.88
CA GLY A 105 -12.54 11.61 -4.01
C GLY A 105 -12.50 11.85 -5.51
N ASP A 106 -13.66 12.11 -6.11
CA ASP A 106 -13.77 12.48 -7.51
C ASP A 106 -12.56 13.35 -7.84
N PRO A 107 -11.71 13.01 -8.81
CA PRO A 107 -10.99 14.05 -9.49
C PRO A 107 -12.09 14.88 -10.14
N SER A 108 -12.49 15.96 -9.45
CA SER A 108 -13.23 17.06 -10.04
C SER A 108 -12.63 17.29 -11.43
N PRO A 109 -13.42 17.26 -12.51
CA PRO A 109 -12.90 17.41 -13.86
C PRO A 109 -12.49 18.87 -14.06
N ALA A 110 -11.35 19.25 -13.49
CA ALA A 110 -10.67 20.48 -13.82
C ALA A 110 -9.99 20.28 -15.19
N GLU A 111 -10.75 20.73 -16.19
CA GLU A 111 -10.26 21.40 -17.39
C GLU A 111 -9.73 20.51 -18.51
N GLN A 112 -10.72 20.12 -19.31
CA GLN A 112 -10.65 19.73 -20.70
C GLN A 112 -9.77 20.69 -21.50
N GLY A 113 -8.55 20.27 -21.82
CA GLY A 113 -7.78 20.82 -22.92
C GLY A 113 -8.50 20.57 -24.24
N THR A 114 -9.34 21.51 -24.68
CA THR A 114 -9.86 21.52 -26.04
C THR A 114 -8.85 22.21 -26.96
N ARG A 115 -8.27 21.40 -27.84
CA ARG A 115 -7.54 21.82 -29.03
C ARG A 115 -8.48 22.55 -29.99
N ALA A 116 -8.21 23.83 -30.26
CA ALA A 116 -8.65 24.49 -31.48
C ALA A 116 -7.41 24.73 -32.37
N GLY A 117 -7.53 24.34 -33.63
CA GLY A 117 -6.43 24.21 -34.58
C GLY A 117 -5.84 25.53 -35.10
N LEU A 118 -4.59 25.38 -35.57
CA LEU A 118 -3.78 26.22 -36.47
C LEU A 118 -4.55 26.63 -37.76
N PRO A 119 -4.07 27.58 -38.64
CA PRO A 119 -2.65 27.87 -38.87
C PRO A 119 -2.23 29.31 -39.36
N LEU A 120 -0.90 29.48 -39.41
CA LEU A 120 -0.07 30.09 -40.47
C LEU A 120 0.14 31.62 -40.63
N VAL A 121 1.45 31.98 -40.50
CA VAL A 121 2.32 32.96 -41.21
C VAL A 121 2.03 34.46 -41.09
N THR A 122 3.01 35.39 -41.14
CA THR A 122 4.34 35.41 -41.81
C THR A 122 5.41 36.15 -41.01
N ALA A 123 6.67 35.84 -41.34
CA ALA A 123 7.92 36.45 -40.90
C ALA A 123 8.05 37.97 -41.08
N SER A 124 8.94 38.62 -40.32
CA SER A 124 10.19 39.20 -40.86
C SER A 124 11.02 39.93 -39.79
N THR A 125 12.22 39.40 -39.56
CA THR A 125 13.53 40.08 -39.56
C THR A 125 13.66 41.51 -38.97
N GLY A 126 14.47 41.63 -37.91
CA GLY A 126 15.14 42.87 -37.50
C GLY A 126 16.26 42.56 -36.48
N PRO A 127 17.48 43.10 -36.60
CA PRO A 127 18.69 42.34 -36.26
C PRO A 127 19.37 42.71 -34.93
N ALA A 128 20.19 41.76 -34.48
CA ALA A 128 21.49 41.90 -33.81
C ALA A 128 21.66 42.98 -32.73
N SER A 129 21.82 42.52 -31.47
CA SER A 129 23.01 42.91 -30.72
C SER A 129 23.36 41.84 -29.71
N SER A 130 24.42 41.10 -30.04
CA SER A 130 25.18 40.26 -29.13
C SER A 130 25.91 41.13 -28.12
N CYS A 131 25.62 40.96 -26.83
CA CYS A 131 26.47 41.47 -25.75
C CYS A 131 26.91 40.31 -24.86
N ALA A 132 27.96 39.64 -25.28
CA ALA A 132 28.90 39.00 -24.37
C ALA A 132 30.03 39.99 -24.11
N PRO A 133 30.50 40.12 -22.86
CA PRO A 133 31.90 40.47 -22.61
C PRO A 133 32.63 39.36 -21.85
N GLY A 134 33.90 39.21 -22.20
CA GLY A 134 34.87 38.36 -21.53
C GLY A 134 35.42 38.97 -20.22
N PRO A 135 36.63 38.58 -19.81
CA PRO A 135 37.00 38.43 -18.42
C PRO A 135 37.48 39.73 -17.76
N GLY A 136 37.11 39.94 -16.50
CA GLY A 136 37.63 41.03 -15.68
C GLY A 136 36.61 41.53 -14.66
N GLU A 137 36.96 41.34 -13.39
CA GLU A 137 36.37 41.90 -12.17
C GLU A 137 34.89 41.60 -11.82
N GLY A 138 34.72 41.11 -10.59
CA GLY A 138 33.46 40.68 -10.02
C GLY A 138 32.47 41.80 -9.74
N CYS A 139 31.23 41.38 -9.56
CA CYS A 139 30.24 42.14 -8.82
C CYS A 139 29.55 41.19 -7.82
N CYS A 140 29.34 41.76 -6.64
CA CYS A 140 28.88 41.19 -5.38
C CYS A 140 27.55 40.45 -5.44
#